data_AF-A0A1E1WUC8-F1
#
_entry.id   AF-A0A1E1WUC8-F1
#
_cell.length_a   1.000
_cell.length_b   1.000
_cell.length_c   1.000
_cell.angle_alpha   90.00
_cell.angle_beta   90.00
_cell.angle_gamma   90.00
#
_symmetry.space_group_name_H-M   'P 1'
#
loop_
_entity.id
_entity.type
_entity.pdbx_description
1 polymer ?
#
loop_
_entity_poly.entity_id
_entity_poly.type
_entity_poly.pdbx_seq_one_letter_code
_entity_poly.pdbx_strand_id
1 'polypeptide(L)'
;TRVREGHVEDDVIAGSTISVWLDMTNHQISHFLKSSLHKAYESFTKRAMKACNRHENLVQIPVHFQEPIYGEMNTQMVGYMAPGIMITIIFFLPAIVTSNLMIADRLEGVWERSAVAG
;
A
#
# COMPACT_ATOMS: atom_id res chain seq x y z
N THR A 1 -7.31 -22.40 16.47
CA THR A 1 -7.24 -23.70 17.17
C THR A 1 -7.07 -24.78 16.13
N ARG A 2 -5.89 -25.37 16.02
CA ARG A 2 -5.66 -26.50 15.10
C ARG A 2 -6.33 -27.71 15.74
N VAL A 3 -7.37 -28.23 15.09
CA VAL A 3 -8.17 -29.38 15.54
C VAL A 3 -7.23 -30.57 15.67
N ARG A 4 -6.94 -30.99 16.91
CA ARG A 4 -6.10 -32.16 17.16
C ARG A 4 -6.74 -33.22 18.04
N GLU A 5 -7.98 -33.02 18.51
CA GLU A 5 -8.60 -33.94 19.49
C GLU A 5 -10.11 -34.20 19.28
N GLY A 6 -10.66 -34.00 18.08
CA GLY A 6 -12.04 -34.41 17.75
C GLY A 6 -12.07 -35.07 16.38
N HIS A 7 -12.71 -36.23 16.27
CA HIS A 7 -13.02 -36.82 14.96
C HIS A 7 -14.05 -35.91 14.29
N VAL A 8 -13.65 -35.28 13.19
CA VAL A 8 -14.48 -34.36 12.40
C VAL A 8 -14.57 -34.98 11.00
N GLU A 9 -15.77 -35.05 10.43
CA GLU A 9 -15.98 -35.56 9.07
C GLU A 9 -15.26 -34.67 8.03
N ASP A 10 -14.74 -35.30 6.99
CA ASP A 10 -13.94 -34.63 5.96
C ASP A 10 -14.73 -33.54 5.22
N ASP A 11 -16.05 -33.64 5.16
CA ASP A 11 -16.94 -32.66 4.54
C ASP A 11 -16.98 -31.34 5.34
N VAL A 12 -16.99 -31.42 6.67
CA VAL A 12 -16.93 -30.27 7.59
C VAL A 12 -15.55 -29.61 7.48
N ILE A 13 -14.48 -30.38 7.30
CA ILE A 13 -13.13 -29.85 7.08
C ILE A 13 -13.05 -29.13 5.73
N ALA A 14 -13.60 -29.72 4.67
CA ALA A 14 -13.63 -29.09 3.35
C ALA A 14 -14.48 -27.82 3.35
N GLY A 15 -15.64 -27.83 4.00
CA GLY A 15 -16.54 -26.69 4.13
C GLY A 15 -16.00 -25.55 5.00
N SER A 16 -15.07 -25.85 5.92
CA SER A 16 -14.44 -24.85 6.79
C SER A 16 -13.08 -24.33 6.27
N THR A 17 -12.56 -24.90 5.18
CA THR A 17 -11.26 -24.52 4.61
C THR A 17 -11.43 -23.49 3.50
N ILE A 18 -10.86 -22.30 3.69
CA ILE A 18 -10.80 -21.25 2.66
C ILE A 18 -9.42 -21.26 2.03
N SER A 19 -9.35 -21.55 0.73
CA SER A 19 -8.11 -21.51 -0.06
C SER A 19 -8.10 -20.26 -0.93
N VAL A 20 -7.05 -19.44 -0.80
CA VAL A 20 -6.86 -18.20 -1.56
C VAL A 20 -5.60 -18.30 -2.40
N TRP A 21 -5.74 -18.09 -3.71
CA TRP A 21 -4.63 -18.05 -4.66
C TRP A 21 -4.42 -16.60 -5.08
N LEU A 22 -3.29 -16.02 -4.69
CA LEU A 22 -2.94 -14.65 -5.02
C LEU A 22 -2.05 -14.65 -6.27
N ASP A 23 -2.46 -13.91 -7.30
CA ASP A 23 -1.58 -13.62 -8.42
C ASP A 23 -0.44 -12.70 -7.97
N MET A 24 0.80 -13.12 -8.23
CA MET A 24 2.03 -12.42 -7.85
C MET A 24 2.63 -11.58 -8.98
N THR A 25 1.92 -11.41 -10.11
CA THR A 25 2.41 -10.58 -11.23
C THR A 25 2.72 -9.14 -10.82
N ASN A 26 2.03 -8.58 -9.82
CA ASN A 26 2.31 -7.26 -9.26
C ASN A 26 2.67 -7.33 -7.78
N HIS A 27 3.97 -7.33 -7.49
CA HIS A 27 4.50 -7.48 -6.13
C HIS A 27 3.87 -6.51 -5.10
N GLN A 28 3.69 -5.24 -5.46
CA GLN A 28 3.15 -4.21 -4.55
C GLN A 28 1.70 -4.51 -4.16
N ILE A 29 0.86 -4.81 -5.16
CA ILE A 29 -0.56 -5.13 -4.96
C ILE A 29 -0.69 -6.45 -4.21
N SER A 30 0.08 -7.47 -4.61
CA SER A 30 0.06 -8.78 -4.00
C SER A 30 0.44 -8.75 -2.52
N HIS A 31 1.48 -7.98 -2.16
CA HIS A 31 1.89 -7.82 -0.76
C HIS A 31 0.84 -7.07 0.06
N PHE A 32 0.26 -6.01 -0.51
CA PHE A 32 -0.84 -5.28 0.12
C PHE A 32 -2.06 -6.17 0.38
N LEU A 33 -2.46 -6.98 -0.61
CA LEU A 33 -3.58 -7.90 -0.49
C LEU A 33 -3.31 -9.00 0.53
N LYS A 34 -2.09 -9.55 0.56
CA LYS A 34 -1.66 -10.53 1.57
C LYS A 34 -1.75 -9.96 2.98
N SER A 35 -1.27 -8.73 3.19
CA SER A 35 -1.36 -8.05 4.50
C SER A 35 -2.82 -7.81 4.91
N SER A 36 -3.64 -7.33 3.99
CA SER A 36 -5.07 -7.12 4.21
C SER A 36 -5.80 -8.39 4.60
N LEU A 37 -5.51 -9.52 3.92
CA LEU A 37 -6.09 -10.82 4.24
C LEU A 37 -5.67 -11.30 5.64
N HIS A 38 -4.41 -11.11 6.03
CA HIS A 38 -3.95 -11.46 7.37
C HIS A 38 -4.66 -10.63 8.45
N LYS A 39 -4.78 -9.31 8.26
CA LYS A 39 -5.51 -8.42 9.19
C LYS A 39 -6.99 -8.82 9.30
N ALA A 40 -7.63 -9.15 8.18
CA ALA A 40 -9.02 -9.61 8.15
C ALA A 40 -9.20 -10.96 8.87
N TYR A 41 -8.30 -11.91 8.63
CA TYR A 41 -8.28 -13.21 9.29
C TYR A 41 -8.09 -13.07 10.80
N GLU A 42 -7.16 -12.22 11.24
CA GLU A 42 -6.93 -11.94 12.65
C GLU A 42 -8.17 -11.35 13.32
N SER A 43 -8.81 -10.35 12.69
CA SER A 43 -10.04 -9.74 13.19
C SER A 43 -11.21 -10.73 13.26
N PHE A 44 -11.39 -11.57 12.23
CA PHE A 44 -12.38 -12.63 12.21
C PHE A 44 -12.15 -13.61 13.36
N THR A 45 -10.91 -14.05 13.53
CA THR A 45 -10.55 -15.04 14.54
C THR A 45 -10.73 -14.49 15.96
N LYS A 46 -10.34 -13.23 16.21
CA LYS A 46 -10.60 -12.55 17.49
C LYS A 46 -12.10 -12.49 17.80
N ARG A 47 -12.93 -12.13 16.81
CA ARG A 47 -14.40 -12.11 16.96
C ARG A 47 -14.98 -13.50 17.23
N ALA A 48 -14.50 -14.53 16.52
CA ALA A 48 -14.93 -15.90 16.71
C ALA A 48 -14.58 -16.42 18.12
N MET A 49 -13.36 -16.14 18.61
CA MET A 49 -12.93 -16.53 19.96
C MET A 49 -13.74 -15.84 21.05
N LYS A 50 -14.06 -14.55 20.87
CA LYS A 50 -14.94 -13.80 21.76
C LYS A 50 -16.36 -14.38 21.79
N ALA A 51 -16.92 -14.74 20.64
CA ALA A 51 -18.23 -15.40 20.56
C ALA A 51 -18.24 -16.76 21.27
N CYS A 52 -17.10 -17.47 21.29
CA CYS A 52 -16.94 -18.74 21.99
C CYS A 52 -16.50 -18.60 23.46
N ASN A 53 -16.48 -17.39 24.05
CA ASN A 53 -15.99 -17.12 25.41
C ASN A 53 -14.57 -17.67 25.69
N ARG A 54 -13.69 -17.61 24.69
CA ARG A 54 -12.28 -18.01 24.82
C ARG A 54 -11.36 -16.79 24.77
N HIS A 55 -10.20 -16.91 25.40
CA HIS A 55 -9.21 -15.85 25.46
C HIS A 55 -8.71 -15.47 24.04
N GLU A 56 -8.74 -14.18 23.71
CA GLU A 56 -8.45 -13.67 22.36
C GLU A 56 -6.99 -13.93 21.93
N ASN A 57 -6.08 -14.11 22.90
CA ASN A 57 -4.66 -14.35 22.66
C ASN A 57 -4.33 -15.80 22.24
N LEU A 58 -5.28 -16.73 22.30
CA LEU A 58 -5.05 -18.14 21.96
C LEU A 58 -4.86 -18.40 20.46
N VAL A 59 -5.25 -17.45 19.61
CA VAL A 59 -5.20 -17.61 18.13
C VAL A 59 -4.55 -16.42 17.43
N GLN A 60 -3.81 -15.60 18.17
CA GLN A 60 -2.96 -14.59 17.55
C GLN A 60 -1.80 -15.28 16.82
N ILE A 61 -1.39 -14.68 15.71
CA ILE A 61 -0.16 -15.08 15.02
C ILE A 61 0.98 -14.97 16.05
N PRO A 62 1.88 -15.96 16.17
CA PRO A 62 2.95 -15.99 17.18
C PRO A 62 4.08 -14.97 16.91
N VAL A 63 3.74 -13.84 16.30
CA VAL A 63 4.65 -12.75 15.95
C VAL A 63 4.05 -11.47 16.54
N HIS A 64 4.67 -10.99 17.62
CA HIS A 64 4.37 -9.69 18.18
C HIS A 64 5.15 -8.63 17.40
N PHE A 65 4.45 -7.92 16.51
CA PHE A 65 5.00 -6.73 15.87
C PHE A 65 5.10 -5.62 16.91
N GLN A 66 6.32 -5.24 17.24
CA GLN A 66 6.62 -4.05 18.05
C GLN A 66 6.53 -2.80 17.19
N GLU A 67 6.58 -1.64 17.84
CA GLU A 67 6.65 -0.37 17.13
C GLU A 67 7.88 -0.33 16.22
N PRO A 68 7.71 -0.01 14.92
CA PRO A 68 8.81 -0.01 13.98
C PRO A 68 9.77 1.13 14.30
N ILE A 69 11.08 0.83 14.34
CA ILE A 69 12.12 1.85 14.51
C ILE A 69 12.16 2.82 13.31
N TYR A 70 11.81 2.32 12.12
CA TYR A 70 11.73 3.10 10.89
C TYR A 70 10.41 2.85 10.16
N GLY A 71 9.75 3.93 9.74
CA GLY A 71 8.50 3.89 8.98
C GLY A 71 7.26 3.82 9.87
N GLU A 72 6.11 3.61 9.25
CA GLU A 72 4.81 3.54 9.92
C GLU A 72 4.20 2.15 9.85
N MET A 73 3.48 1.73 10.91
CA MET A 73 2.75 0.45 10.94
C MET A 73 1.64 0.34 9.90
N ASN A 74 1.10 1.48 9.44
CA ASN A 74 0.11 1.55 8.38
C ASN A 74 0.70 2.25 7.16
N THR A 75 1.50 1.51 6.40
CA THR A 75 2.07 2.00 5.15
C THR A 75 0.97 2.36 4.14
N GLN A 76 0.89 3.63 3.76
CA GLN A 76 -0.02 4.07 2.71
C GLN A 76 0.58 3.75 1.33
N MET A 77 -0.24 3.17 0.43
CA MET A 77 0.20 2.83 -0.92
C MET A 77 0.67 4.07 -1.72
N VAL A 78 0.21 5.28 -1.33
CA VAL A 78 0.62 6.56 -1.91
C VAL A 78 2.13 6.80 -1.80
N GLY A 79 2.78 6.30 -0.74
CA GLY A 79 4.24 6.40 -0.59
C GLY A 79 5.02 5.76 -1.73
N TYR A 80 4.47 4.72 -2.36
CA TYR A 80 5.10 4.07 -3.51
C TYR A 80 4.96 4.86 -4.82
N MET A 81 4.00 5.79 -4.90
CA MET A 81 3.81 6.65 -6.08
C MET A 81 4.72 7.89 -6.05
N ALA A 82 5.25 8.27 -4.88
CA ALA A 82 6.03 9.48 -4.69
C ALA A 82 7.24 9.63 -5.64
N PRO A 83 8.04 8.58 -5.93
CA PRO A 83 9.15 8.69 -6.88
C PRO A 83 8.68 9.00 -8.31
N GLY A 84 7.58 8.39 -8.75
CA GLY A 84 7.02 8.64 -10.08
C GLY A 84 6.55 10.09 -10.22
N ILE A 85 5.86 10.60 -9.19
CA ILE A 85 5.41 11.99 -9.14
C ILE A 85 6.62 12.95 -9.16
N MET A 86 7.67 12.67 -8.38
CA MET A 86 8.89 13.50 -8.39
C MET A 86 9.52 13.63 -9.78
N ILE A 87 9.61 12.53 -10.53
CA ILE A 87 10.15 12.55 -11.90
C ILE A 87 9.28 13.41 -12.81
N THR A 88 7.94 13.30 -12.72
CA THR A 88 7.04 14.12 -13.53
C THR A 88 7.17 15.60 -13.21
N ILE A 89 7.33 15.97 -11.94
CA ILE A 89 7.54 17.36 -11.53
C ILE A 89 8.87 17.89 -12.11
N ILE A 90 9.96 17.15 -11.95
CA ILE A 90 11.28 17.57 -12.44
C ILE A 90 11.31 17.72 -13.95
N PHE A 91 10.59 16.87 -14.69
CA PHE A 91 10.58 16.93 -16.15
C PHE A 91 9.65 18.03 -16.69
N PHE A 92 8.42 18.11 -16.21
CA PHE A 92 7.41 19.00 -16.79
C PHE A 92 7.46 20.42 -16.22
N LEU A 93 7.79 20.60 -14.94
CA LEU A 93 7.73 21.91 -14.30
C LEU A 93 8.73 22.91 -14.91
N PRO A 94 10.01 22.56 -15.14
CA PRO A 94 10.94 23.46 -15.82
C PRO A 94 10.49 23.80 -17.24
N ALA A 95 10.00 22.81 -18.01
CA ALA A 95 9.52 23.03 -19.37
C ALA A 95 8.36 24.04 -19.42
N ILE A 96 7.41 23.93 -18.47
CA ILE A 96 6.29 24.86 -18.33
C ILE A 96 6.81 26.25 -17.94
N VAL A 97 7.67 26.34 -16.93
CA VAL A 97 8.22 27.61 -16.45
C VAL A 97 9.02 28.33 -17.52
N THR A 98 9.92 27.63 -18.22
CA THR A 98 10.72 28.20 -19.32
C THR A 98 9.84 28.67 -20.47
N SER A 99 8.85 27.87 -20.87
CA SER A 99 7.92 28.26 -21.93
C SER A 99 7.12 29.49 -21.55
N ASN A 100 6.64 29.55 -20.31
CA ASN A 100 5.88 30.68 -19.80
C ASN A 100 6.72 31.97 -19.70
N LEU A 101 7.97 31.86 -19.23
CA LEU A 101 8.94 32.97 -19.22
C LEU A 101 9.24 33.47 -20.63
N MET A 102 9.50 32.56 -21.58
CA MET A 102 9.79 32.96 -22.96
C MET A 102 8.61 33.70 -23.62
N ILE A 103 7.37 33.30 -23.30
CA ILE A 103 6.16 33.99 -23.77
C ILE A 103 6.06 35.37 -23.12
N ALA A 104 6.29 35.48 -21.80
CA ALA A 104 6.26 36.75 -21.09
C ALA A 104 7.30 37.74 -21.63
N ASP A 105 8.55 37.31 -21.82
CA ASP A 105 9.63 38.15 -22.37
C ASP A 105 9.31 38.67 -23.78
N ARG A 106 8.60 37.86 -24.57
CA ARG A 106 8.11 38.24 -25.90
C ARG A 106 6.98 39.27 -25.82
N LEU A 107 6.05 39.12 -24.88
CA LEU A 107 4.92 40.04 -24.69
C LEU A 107 5.39 41.41 -24.18
N GLU A 108 6.41 41.45 -23.32
CA GLU A 108 6.98 42.69 -22.79
C GLU A 108 7.92 43.40 -23.78
N GLY A 109 8.26 42.75 -24.91
CA GLY A 109 9.21 43.26 -25.89
C GLY A 109 10.65 43.31 -25.37
N VAL A 110 10.92 42.68 -24.22
CA VAL A 110 12.26 42.57 -23.63
C VAL A 110 13.18 41.84 -24.59
N TRP A 111 12.68 40.77 -25.22
CA TRP A 111 13.43 39.97 -26.19
C TRP A 111 14.00 40.81 -27.35
N GLU A 112 13.19 41.72 -27.92
CA GLU A 112 13.63 42.57 -29.03
C GLU A 112 14.67 43.61 -28.59
N ARG A 113 14.51 44.17 -27.38
CA ARG A 113 15.46 45.14 -26.83
C ARG A 113 16.81 44.49 -26.48
N SER A 114 16.78 43.28 -25.92
CA SER A 114 17.98 42.49 -25.63
C SER A 114 18.72 42.10 -26.91
N ALA A 115 18.01 41.75 -27.99
CA ALA A 115 18.63 41.38 -29.26
C ALA A 115 19.36 42.54 -29.95
N VAL A 116 18.89 43.78 -29.76
CA VAL A 116 19.55 44.98 -30.30
C VAL A 116 20.70 45.44 -29.39
N ALA A 117 20.64 45.15 -28.09
CA ALA A 117 21.64 45.57 -27.11
C ALA A 117 22.93 44.73 -27.15
N GLY A 118 22.89 43.50 -27.66
CA GLY A 118 24.05 42.59 -27.76
C GLY A 118 24.39 41.93 -26.43
#